data_AF-A0A967Z780-F1
#
_entry.id   AF-A0A967Z780-F1
#
_cell.length_a   1.000
_cell.length_b   1.000
_cell.length_c   1.000
_cell.angle_alpha   90.00
_cell.angle_beta   90.00
_cell.angle_gamma   90.00
#
_symmetry.space_group_name_H-M   'P 1'
#
loop_
_entity.id
_entity.type
_entity.pdbx_description
1 polymer ?
#
loop_
_entity_poly.entity_id
_entity_poly.type
_entity_poly.pdbx_seq_one_letter_code
_entity_poly.pdbx_strand_id
1 'polypeptide(L)'
;MRDFPNVMSKLLMFGMPLSDVIACSTTNAARCFPAFEDRGTLNVGAPADIAIMELREGSFDFVDNYDGVRTGNERLFPTATVLG
;
A
#
# COMPACT_ATOMS: atom_id res chain seq x y z
N MET A 1 -4.07 14.02 -4.27
CA MET A 1 -4.78 12.72 -4.22
C MET A 1 -4.57 12.16 -2.82
N ARG A 2 -5.65 11.84 -2.09
CA ARG A 2 -5.61 11.41 -0.68
C ARG A 2 -6.20 9.99 -0.59
N ASP A 3 -5.46 9.01 -1.09
CA ASP A 3 -5.84 7.59 -1.07
C ASP A 3 -4.78 6.73 -0.37
N PHE A 4 -5.08 5.45 -0.17
CA PHE A 4 -4.20 4.54 0.54
C PHE A 4 -2.89 4.24 -0.22
N PRO A 5 -2.88 4.00 -1.55
CA PRO A 5 -1.64 3.85 -2.31
C PRO A 5 -0.71 5.08 -2.23
N ASN A 6 -1.26 6.29 -2.12
CA ASN A 6 -0.48 7.50 -1.88
C ASN A 6 0.18 7.49 -0.48
N VAL A 7 -0.49 6.96 0.55
CA VAL A 7 0.13 6.77 1.88
C VAL A 7 1.23 5.72 1.82
N MET A 8 0.99 4.59 1.16
CA MET A 8 2.02 3.55 0.93
C MET A 8 3.25 4.13 0.23
N SER A 9 3.05 4.94 -0.80
CA SER A 9 4.13 5.60 -1.55
C SER A 9 4.93 6.60 -0.69
N LYS A 10 4.27 7.30 0.24
CA LYS A 10 4.98 8.16 1.21
C LYS A 10 5.89 7.34 2.13
N LEU A 11 5.46 6.16 2.58
CA LEU A 11 6.29 5.28 3.41
C LEU A 11 7.51 4.78 2.64
N LEU A 12 7.34 4.42 1.36
CA LEU A 12 8.46 4.10 0.46
C LEU A 12 9.44 5.28 0.36
N MET A 13 8.93 6.49 0.11
CA MET A 13 9.73 7.71 0.05
C MET A 13 10.50 7.98 1.36
N PHE A 14 9.94 7.60 2.52
CA PHE A 14 10.61 7.70 3.82
C PHE A 14 11.65 6.59 4.08
N GLY A 15 11.91 5.72 3.11
CA GLY A 15 12.92 4.67 3.17
C GLY A 15 12.44 3.34 3.73
N MET A 16 11.12 3.15 3.91
CA MET A 16 10.57 1.85 4.29
C MET A 16 10.68 0.88 3.10
N PRO A 17 11.22 -0.34 3.28
CA PRO A 17 11.27 -1.34 2.22
C PRO A 17 9.86 -1.68 1.69
N LEU A 18 9.76 -1.98 0.39
CA LEU A 18 8.47 -2.32 -0.24
C LEU A 18 7.77 -3.50 0.44
N SER A 19 8.52 -4.51 0.87
CA SER A 19 7.98 -5.64 1.64
C SER A 19 7.29 -5.20 2.92
N ASP A 20 7.87 -4.23 3.62
CA ASP A 20 7.37 -3.75 4.91
C ASP A 20 6.15 -2.87 4.71
N VAL A 21 6.13 -2.05 3.65
CA VAL A 21 4.94 -1.30 3.24
C VAL A 21 3.79 -2.24 2.89
N ILE A 22 4.04 -3.30 2.11
CA ILE A 22 3.03 -4.31 1.77
C ILE A 22 2.54 -5.02 3.05
N ALA A 23 3.44 -5.45 3.93
CA ALA A 23 3.08 -6.11 5.18
C ALA A 23 2.23 -5.22 6.09
N CYS A 24 2.59 -3.94 6.25
CA CYS A 24 1.81 -2.94 6.99
C CYS A 24 0.41 -2.76 6.40
N SER A 25 0.30 -2.80 5.07
CA SER A 25 -0.96 -2.61 4.33
C SER A 25 -1.80 -3.88 4.15
N THR A 26 -1.30 -5.05 4.55
CA THR A 26 -1.98 -6.35 4.35
C THR A 26 -1.98 -7.17 5.64
N THR A 27 -1.01 -8.08 5.81
CA THR A 27 -0.99 -9.06 6.89
C THR A 27 -1.01 -8.41 8.29
N ASN A 28 -0.29 -7.29 8.48
CA ASN A 28 -0.28 -6.62 9.79
C ASN A 28 -1.62 -5.94 10.08
N ALA A 29 -2.23 -5.29 9.09
CA ALA A 29 -3.55 -4.67 9.24
C ALA A 29 -4.66 -5.71 9.50
N ALA A 30 -4.63 -6.84 8.78
CA ALA A 30 -5.57 -7.94 8.97
C ALA A 30 -5.51 -8.52 10.39
N ARG A 31 -4.30 -8.71 10.94
CA ARG A 31 -4.09 -9.22 12.31
C ARG A 31 -4.67 -8.32 13.41
N CYS A 32 -4.88 -7.03 13.15
CA CYS A 32 -5.46 -6.10 14.13
C CYS A 32 -6.94 -6.38 14.39
N PHE A 33 -7.64 -7.06 13.48
CA PHE A 33 -9.08 -7.31 13.57
C PHE A 33 -9.37 -8.81 13.42
N PRO A 34 -9.93 -9.47 14.46
CA PRO A 34 -10.25 -10.90 14.39
C PRO A 34 -11.16 -11.28 13.21
N ALA A 35 -12.03 -10.37 12.76
CA ALA A 35 -12.90 -10.59 11.61
C ALA A 35 -12.16 -10.72 10.25
N PHE A 36 -10.86 -10.39 10.20
CA PHE A 36 -10.03 -10.47 9.01
C PHE A 36 -8.85 -11.45 9.18
N GLU A 37 -8.95 -12.40 10.12
CA GLU A 37 -7.87 -13.36 10.40
C GLU A 37 -7.48 -14.23 9.20
N ASP A 38 -8.39 -14.41 8.24
CA ASP A 38 -8.21 -15.15 7.00
C ASP A 38 -7.72 -14.27 5.82
N ARG A 39 -7.54 -12.96 6.02
CA ARG A 39 -7.17 -11.99 4.98
C ARG A 39 -5.69 -11.58 5.06
N GLY A 40 -5.27 -10.82 4.04
CA GLY A 40 -3.95 -10.17 4.02
C GLY A 40 -2.79 -11.12 3.66
N THR A 41 -3.08 -12.30 3.10
CA THR A 41 -2.08 -13.24 2.58
C THR A 41 -2.49 -13.77 1.21
N LEU A 42 -1.53 -14.31 0.45
CA LEU A 42 -1.78 -15.02 -0.81
C LEU A 42 -1.67 -16.54 -0.61
N ASN A 43 -2.03 -17.04 0.58
CA ASN A 43 -1.98 -18.46 0.90
C ASN A 43 -3.04 -19.23 0.13
N VAL A 44 -2.75 -20.50 -0.19
CA VAL A 44 -3.72 -21.40 -0.82
C VAL A 44 -4.93 -21.57 0.11
N GLY A 45 -6.13 -21.34 -0.41
CA GLY A 45 -7.38 -21.43 0.34
C GLY A 45 -7.82 -20.14 1.05
N ALA A 46 -7.00 -19.09 1.05
CA ALA A 46 -7.42 -17.77 1.52
C ALA A 46 -8.38 -17.10 0.51
N PRO A 47 -9.28 -16.19 0.95
CA PRO A 47 -10.14 -15.42 0.06
C PRO A 47 -9.35 -14.60 -0.97
N ALA A 48 -9.91 -14.44 -2.17
CA ALA A 48 -9.26 -13.71 -3.25
C ALA A 48 -9.52 -12.21 -3.13
N ASP A 49 -8.90 -11.57 -2.14
CA ASP A 49 -8.99 -10.13 -1.84
C ASP A 49 -7.67 -9.44 -2.18
N ILE A 50 -7.55 -8.99 -3.43
CA ILE A 50 -6.27 -8.62 -4.04
C ILE A 50 -6.37 -7.24 -4.68
N ALA A 51 -5.46 -6.34 -4.30
CA ALA A 51 -5.21 -5.09 -5.03
C ALA A 51 -3.98 -5.26 -5.93
N ILE A 52 -4.13 -4.99 -7.22
CA ILE A 52 -3.05 -4.97 -8.21
C ILE A 52 -2.58 -3.53 -8.35
N MET A 53 -1.28 -3.30 -8.16
CA MET A 53 -0.67 -1.99 -8.22
C MET A 53 0.60 -2.01 -9.08
N GLU A 54 0.86 -0.91 -9.76
CA GLU A 54 2.07 -0.65 -10.52
C GLU A 54 2.99 0.28 -9.72
N LEU A 55 4.23 -0.13 -9.49
CA LEU A 55 5.27 0.75 -8.96
C LEU A 55 5.93 1.47 -10.13
N ARG A 56 5.77 2.78 -10.19
CA ARG A 56 6.37 3.62 -11.24
C ARG A 56 7.51 4.43 -10.67
N GLU A 57 8.63 4.47 -11.40
CA GLU A 57 9.72 5.39 -11.17
C GLU A 57 9.42 6.76 -11.82
N GLY A 58 9.86 7.85 -11.20
CA GLY A 58 9.65 9.21 -11.67
C GLY A 58 9.63 10.23 -10.53
N SER A 59 9.48 11.52 -10.86
CA SER A 59 9.39 12.59 -9.86
C SER A 59 7.95 12.79 -9.41
N PHE A 60 7.64 12.49 -8.15
CA PHE A 60 6.29 12.61 -7.60
C PHE A 60 6.27 13.47 -6.32
N ASP A 61 5.44 14.50 -6.31
CA ASP A 61 5.23 15.33 -5.12
C ASP A 61 4.17 14.73 -4.19
N PHE A 62 4.55 14.63 -2.92
CA PHE A 62 3.70 14.21 -1.82
C PHE A 62 3.49 15.39 -0.86
N VAL A 63 2.22 15.69 -0.59
CA VAL A 63 1.82 16.77 0.34
C VAL A 63 1.34 16.16 1.66
N ASP A 64 1.86 16.62 2.79
CA ASP A 64 1.40 16.22 4.13
C ASP A 64 0.14 17.01 4.58
N ASN A 65 -0.22 16.90 5.86
CA ASN A 65 -1.40 17.58 6.41
C ASN A 65 -1.16 19.05 6.78
N TYR A 66 0.09 19.51 6.71
CA TYR A 66 0.54 20.88 7.00
C TYR A 66 1.07 21.58 5.74
N ASP A 67 0.66 21.10 4.55
CA ASP A 67 1.08 21.59 3.23
C ASP A 67 2.60 21.47 2.96
N GLY A 68 3.31 20.65 3.73
CA GLY A 68 4.69 20.30 3.48
C GLY A 68 4.80 19.43 2.22
N VAL A 69 5.61 19.87 1.26
CA VAL A 69 5.86 19.14 0.00
C VAL A 69 7.19 18.38 0.09
N ARG A 70 7.17 17.10 -0.28
CA ARG A 70 8.37 16.29 -0.49
C ARG A 70 8.26 15.55 -1.82
N THR A 71 9.36 15.50 -2.56
CA THR A 71 9.44 14.79 -3.83
C THR A 71 10.06 13.42 -3.61
N GLY A 72 9.36 12.36 -4.05
CA GLY A 72 9.87 11.00 -4.10
C GLY A 72 10.15 10.55 -5.53
N ASN A 73 10.94 9.48 -5.66
CA ASN A 73 11.38 8.94 -6.96
C ASN A 73 10.52 7.76 -7.45
N GLU A 74 9.56 7.31 -6.64
CA GLU A 74 8.73 6.15 -6.90
C GLU A 74 7.31 6.38 -6.36
N ARG A 75 6.31 5.78 -7.01
CA ARG A 75 4.91 5.83 -6.57
C ARG A 75 4.13 4.59 -6.99
N LEU A 76 3.30 4.09 -6.09
CA LEU A 76 2.32 3.03 -6.35
C LEU A 76 1.05 3.61 -6.98
N PHE A 77 0.64 3.02 -8.10
CA PHE A 77 -0.61 3.32 -8.79
C PHE A 77 -1.54 2.11 -8.76
N PRO A 78 -2.78 2.25 -8.26
CA PRO A 78 -3.74 1.15 -8.33
C PRO A 78 -4.15 0.89 -9.79
N THR A 79 -4.19 -0.38 -10.16
CA THR A 79 -4.55 -0.84 -11.52
C THR A 79 -5.86 -1.61 -11.52
N ALA A 80 -6.06 -2.53 -10.57
CA ALA A 80 -7.27 -3.34 -10.48
C ALA A 80 -7.46 -3.91 -9.07
N THR A 81 -8.66 -4.42 -8.80
CA THR A 81 -8.98 -5.18 -7.59
C THR A 81 -9.70 -6.47 -7.99
N VAL A 82 -9.37 -7.56 -7.33
CA VAL A 82 -10.07 -8.84 -7.40
C VAL A 82 -10.69 -9.09 -6.03
N LEU A 83 -11.97 -9.46 -6.01
CA LEU A 83 -12.70 -9.84 -4.81
C LEU A 83 -13.47 -11.13 -5.09
N GLY A 84 -13.14 -12.21 -4.36
CA GLY A 84 -13.76 -13.52 -4.49
C GLY A 84 -13.59 -14.40 -3.25
#